data_AF-A0A9D1IL64-F1
#
_entry.id   AF-A0A9D1IL64-F1
#
_cell.length_a   1.000
_cell.length_b   1.000
_cell.length_c   1.000
_cell.angle_alpha   90.00
_cell.angle_beta   90.00
_cell.angle_gamma   90.00
#
_symmetry.space_group_name_H-M   'P 1'
#
loop_
_entity.id
_entity.type
_entity.pdbx_description
1 polymer ?
#
loop_
_entity_poly.entity_id
_entity_poly.type
_entity_poly.pdbx_seq_one_letter_code
_entity_poly.pdbx_strand_id
1 'polypeptide(L)' 'MAEHNDTGKRGEELAMEFLIKKGYTIRDVNWRWQKCELDMVCEHNGR' A
#
# COMPACT_ATOMS: atom_id res chain seq x y z
N MET A 1 12.70 -4.71 -22.43
CA MET A 1 11.70 -5.69 -21.98
C MET A 1 10.81 -4.98 -20.96
N ALA A 2 9.56 -4.70 -21.36
CA ALA A 2 8.42 -4.20 -20.56
C ALA A 2 8.61 -2.92 -19.70
N GLU A 3 8.80 -1.76 -20.34
CA GLU A 3 8.71 -0.40 -19.76
C GLU A 3 7.28 0.00 -19.30
N HIS A 4 6.41 -0.95 -18.97
CA HIS A 4 4.98 -0.68 -18.74
C HIS A 4 4.43 -1.14 -17.38
N ASN A 5 5.25 -1.76 -16.52
CA ASN A 5 4.83 -2.17 -15.16
C ASN A 5 5.53 -1.39 -14.03
N ASP A 6 6.43 -0.47 -14.37
CA ASP A 6 7.19 0.30 -13.39
C ASP A 6 6.35 1.37 -12.69
N THR A 7 5.44 2.02 -13.41
CA THR A 7 4.63 3.13 -12.89
C THR A 7 3.69 2.67 -11.77
N GLY A 8 3.07 1.49 -11.90
CA GLY A 8 2.20 0.93 -10.87
C GLY A 8 2.98 0.62 -9.59
N LYS A 9 4.10 -0.10 -9.73
CA LYS A 9 4.98 -0.47 -8.62
C LYS A 9 5.54 0.75 -7.89
N ARG A 10 5.97 1.75 -8.65
CA ARG A 10 6.49 3.01 -8.12
C ARG A 10 5.41 3.85 -7.45
N GLY A 11 4.17 3.78 -7.93
CA GLY A 11 3.01 4.39 -7.27
C GLY A 11 2.72 3.76 -5.91
N GLU A 12 2.78 2.43 -5.81
CA GLU A 12 2.63 1.70 -4.54
C GLU A 12 3.75 2.05 -3.55
N GLU A 13 5.00 2.10 -4.01
CA GLU A 13 6.14 2.52 -3.17
C GLU A 13 5.99 3.96 -2.66
N LEU A 14 5.58 4.90 -3.53
CA LEU A 14 5.34 6.28 -3.13
C LEU A 14 4.18 6.41 -2.13
N ALA A 15 3.12 5.61 -2.30
CA ALA A 15 2.00 5.57 -1.36
C ALA A 15 2.44 5.05 0.01
N MET A 16 3.23 3.96 0.05
CA MET A 16 3.82 3.45 1.29
C MET A 16 4.69 4.50 1.97
N GLU A 17 5.62 5.12 1.24
CA GLU A 17 6.49 6.15 1.78
C GLU A 17 5.70 7.35 2.32
N PHE A 18 4.68 7.79 1.60
CA PHE A 18 3.82 8.90 2.02
C PHE A 18 3.09 8.59 3.32
N LEU A 19 2.52 7.38 3.43
CA LEU A 19 1.79 6.93 4.62
C LEU A 19 2.73 6.79 5.82
N ILE A 20 3.90 6.18 5.63
CA ILE A 20 4.93 6.06 6.67
C ILE A 20 5.38 7.45 7.14
N LYS A 21 5.66 8.39 6.22
CA LYS A 21 6.03 9.78 6.55
C LYS A 21 4.92 10.54 7.27
N LYS A 22 3.67 10.18 7.02
CA LYS A 22 2.49 10.71 7.74
C LYS A 22 2.30 10.07 9.13
N GLY A 23 3.11 9.08 9.50
CA GLY A 23 3.04 8.39 10.79
C GLY A 23 2.13 7.16 10.80
N TYR A 24 1.72 6.67 9.62
CA TYR A 24 0.96 5.43 9.51
C TYR A 24 1.91 4.22 9.60
N THR A 25 1.42 3.16 10.25
CA THR A 25 2.05 1.84 10.27
C THR A 25 1.32 0.94 9.27
N ILE A 26 2.06 0.38 8.32
CA ILE A 26 1.51 -0.62 7.40
C ILE A 26 1.26 -1.91 8.18
N ARG A 27 0.01 -2.41 8.17
CA ARG A 27 -0.41 -3.63 8.88
C ARG A 27 -0.41 -4.84 7.95
N ASP A 28 -0.99 -4.67 6.76
CA ASP A 28 -1.08 -5.69 5.73
C ASP A 28 -1.04 -5.03 4.34
N VAL A 29 -0.54 -5.77 3.35
CA VAL A 29 -0.59 -5.40 1.93
C VAL A 29 -1.18 -6.57 1.15
N ASN A 30 -1.88 -6.28 0.04
CA ASN A 30 -2.59 -7.28 -0.77
C ASN A 30 -3.57 -8.11 0.06
N TRP A 31 -4.31 -7.46 0.96
CA TRP A 31 -5.26 -8.13 1.83
C TRP A 31 -6.49 -8.56 1.04
N ARG A 32 -6.88 -9.83 1.18
CA ARG A 32 -8.02 -10.41 0.48
C ARG A 32 -8.91 -11.18 1.44
N TRP A 33 -10.21 -10.93 1.35
CA TRP A 33 -11.21 -11.63 2.14
C TRP A 33 -12.48 -11.89 1.34
N GLN A 34 -12.79 -13.17 1.14
CA GLN A 34 -13.89 -13.63 0.29
C GLN A 34 -13.86 -13.00 -1.12
N LYS A 35 -14.75 -12.04 -1.39
CA LYS A 35 -14.88 -11.32 -2.68
C LYS A 35 -14.36 -9.88 -2.59
N CYS A 36 -13.76 -9.50 -1.47
CA CYS A 36 -13.22 -8.17 -1.25
C CYS A 36 -11.69 -8.21 -1.28
N GLU A 37 -11.10 -7.19 -1.87
CA GLU A 37 -9.66 -6.97 -1.88
C GLU A 37 -9.33 -5.54 -1.43
N LEU A 38 -8.22 -5.40 -0.72
CA LEU A 38 -7.62 -4.15 -0.33
C LEU A 38 -6.14 -4.21 -0.71
N ASP A 39 -5.68 -3.18 -1.41
CA ASP A 39 -4.26 -3.08 -1.78
C ASP A 39 -3.38 -2.97 -0.53
N MET A 40 -3.88 -2.28 0.52
CA MET A 40 -3.11 -1.98 1.73
C MET A 40 -4.01 -1.66 2.93
N VAL A 41 -3.59 -2.12 4.10
CA VAL A 41 -4.19 -1.80 5.40
C VAL A 41 -3.15 -1.05 6.23
N CYS A 42 -3.51 0.15 6.67
CA CYS A 42 -2.64 1.02 7.47
C CYS A 42 -3.33 1.45 8.75
N GLU A 43 -2.55 1.66 9.80
CA GLU A 43 -2.99 2.11 11.12
C GLU A 43 -2.29 3.42 11.47
N HIS A 44 -3.01 4.44 11.93
CA HIS A 44 -2.42 5.71 12.37
C HIS A 44 -2.86 6.00 13.80
N ASN A 45 -1.87 6.22 14.68
CA ASN A 45 -2.08 6.48 16.11
C ASN A 45 -2.77 5.35 16.91
N GLY A 46 -2.69 4.10 16.44
CA GLY A 46 -3.16 2.93 17.18
C GLY A 46 -4.65 2.97 17.54
N ARG A 47 -5.48 3.60 16.71
CA ARG A 47 -6.91 3.79 16.95
C ARG A 47 -7.76 3.36 15.77
#